data_AF-A0A554VG66-F1
#
_entry.id   AF-A0A554VG66-F1
#
_cell.length_a   1.000
_cell.length_b   1.000
_cell.length_c   1.000
_cell.angle_alpha   90.00
_cell.angle_beta   90.00
_cell.angle_gamma   90.00
#
_symmetry.space_group_name_H-M   'P 1'
#
loop_
_entity.id
_entity.type
_entity.pdbx_description
1 polymer ?
#
loop_
_entity_poly.entity_id
_entity_poly.type
_entity_poly.pdbx_seq_one_letter_code
_entity_poly.pdbx_strand_id
1 'polypeptide(L)' 'MIFRLLVIFLAIAGAYYIIRNVFGNSEYKSCKKCDGKGYWIAMRGEKDKCDICKGSGRIPRQY' A
#
# COMPACT_ATOMS: atom_id res chain seq x y z
N MET A 1 -24.36 -30.79 1.06
CA MET A 1 -24.06 -29.67 0.13
C MET A 1 -24.27 -28.30 0.78
N ILE A 2 -25.34 -28.09 1.57
CA ILE A 2 -25.64 -26.82 2.25
C ILE A 2 -24.53 -26.35 3.22
N PHE A 3 -23.93 -27.27 3.98
CA PHE A 3 -22.89 -26.97 4.96
C PHE A 3 -21.60 -26.41 4.33
N ARG A 4 -21.26 -26.89 3.12
CA ARG A 4 -20.10 -26.38 2.37
C ARG A 4 -20.32 -24.94 1.92
N LEU A 5 -21.54 -24.61 1.49
CA LEU A 5 -21.89 -23.24 1.07
C LEU A 5 -21.85 -22.26 2.26
N LEU A 6 -22.33 -22.67 3.44
CA LEU A 6 -22.26 -21.88 4.66
C LEU A 6 -20.82 -21.55 5.09
N VAL A 7 -19.93 -22.54 5.04
CA VAL A 7 -18.51 -22.34 5.39
C VAL A 7 -17.81 -21.40 4.39
N ILE A 8 -18.11 -21.54 3.09
CA ILE A 8 -17.57 -20.64 2.06
C ILE A 8 -18.05 -19.21 2.28
N PHE A 9 -19.34 -19.02 2.59
CA PHE A 9 -19.90 -17.70 2.85
C PHE A 9 -19.25 -17.02 4.07
N LEU A 10 -19.05 -17.77 5.16
CA LEU A 10 -18.33 -17.28 6.35
C LEU A 10 -16.87 -16.95 6.05
N ALA A 11 -16.19 -17.75 5.23
CA ALA A 11 -14.80 -17.50 4.83
C ALA A 11 -14.69 -16.21 3.99
N ILE A 12 -15.61 -15.98 3.06
CA ILE A 12 -15.65 -14.76 2.23
C ILE A 12 -15.95 -13.54 3.10
N ALA A 13 -16.94 -13.62 3.99
CA ALA A 13 -17.28 -12.54 4.91
C ALA A 13 -16.12 -12.19 5.85
N GLY A 14 -15.43 -13.21 6.38
CA GLY A 14 -14.24 -13.03 7.21
C GLY A 14 -13.09 -12.39 6.45
N ALA A 15 -12.79 -12.86 5.23
CA ALA A 15 -11.77 -12.27 4.37
C ALA A 15 -12.09 -10.81 4.02
N TYR A 16 -13.35 -10.50 3.69
CA TYR A 16 -13.79 -9.14 3.41
C TYR A 16 -13.60 -8.21 4.61
N TYR A 17 -13.93 -8.68 5.81
CA TYR A 17 -13.76 -7.91 7.04
C TYR A 17 -12.28 -7.60 7.33
N ILE A 18 -11.39 -8.61 7.19
CA ILE A 18 -9.95 -8.42 7.39
C ILE A 18 -9.38 -7.48 6.32
N ILE A 19 -9.72 -7.66 5.05
CA ILE A 19 -9.25 -6.79 3.97
C ILE A 19 -9.68 -5.34 4.23
N ARG A 20 -10.94 -5.11 4.62
CA ARG A 20 -11.42 -3.76 4.91
C ARG A 20 -10.67 -3.11 6.09
N ASN A 21 -10.36 -3.87 7.14
CA ASN A 21 -9.70 -3.33 8.32
C ASN A 21 -8.20 -3.09 8.10
N VAL A 22 -7.53 -3.95 7.32
CA VAL A 22 -6.09 -3.84 7.01
C VAL A 22 -5.82 -2.82 5.90
N PHE A 23 -6.62 -2.82 4.81
CA PHE A 23 -6.41 -1.93 3.68
C PHE A 23 -7.09 -0.56 3.84
N GLY A 24 -8.10 -0.44 4.70
CA GLY A 24 -8.77 0.84 4.99
C GLY A 24 -7.86 1.88 5.66
N ASN A 25 -6.77 1.44 6.29
CA ASN A 25 -5.93 2.27 7.14
C ASN A 25 -4.51 2.52 6.57
N SER A 26 -4.35 2.54 5.25
CA SER A 26 -3.12 3.11 4.68
C SER A 26 -3.18 4.64 4.83
N GLU A 27 -2.69 5.14 5.97
CA GLU A 27 -2.41 6.56 6.21
C GLU A 27 -1.38 7.11 5.22
N TYR A 28 -0.75 6.25 4.43
CA TYR A 28 0.33 6.59 3.52
C TYR A 28 -0.06 6.25 2.08
N LYS A 29 0.02 7.24 1.19
CA LYS A 29 -0.04 7.05 -0.26
C LYS A 29 1.37 6.85 -0.81
N SER A 30 1.48 6.11 -1.91
CA SER A 30 2.75 6.03 -2.65
C SER A 30 3.15 7.44 -3.14
N CYS A 31 4.41 7.81 -2.97
CA CYS A 31 4.91 9.09 -3.44
C CYS A 31 4.94 9.10 -4.97
N LYS A 32 4.09 9.92 -5.59
CA LYS A 32 3.99 10.03 -7.07
C LYS A 32 5.27 10.55 -7.73
N LYS A 33 6.07 11.37 -7.04
CA LYS A 33 7.30 11.95 -7.62
C LYS A 33 8.39 10.90 -7.87
N CYS A 34 8.45 9.87 -7.03
CA CYS A 34 9.45 8.81 -7.14
C CYS A 34 8.83 7.43 -7.41
N ASP A 35 7.56 7.36 -7.83
CA ASP A 35 6.79 6.13 -8.03
C ASP A 35 6.90 5.12 -6.88
N GLY A 36 6.93 5.62 -5.65
CA GLY A 36 7.08 4.76 -4.47
C GLY A 36 8.49 4.24 -4.16
N LYS A 37 9.50 4.56 -4.99
CA LYS A 37 10.87 4.07 -4.84
C LYS A 37 11.69 4.76 -3.75
N GLY A 38 11.33 6.00 -3.41
CA GLY A 38 12.06 6.83 -2.44
C GLY A 38 13.33 7.51 -2.99
N TYR A 39 13.79 7.11 -4.17
CA TYR A 39 14.97 7.66 -4.83
C TYR A 39 14.84 7.55 -6.36
N TRP A 40 15.66 8.30 -7.08
CA TRP A 40 15.92 8.09 -8.51
C TRP A 40 17.41 7.91 -8.76
N ILE A 41 17.75 7.32 -9.90
CA ILE A 41 19.14 7.15 -10.32
C ILE A 41 19.49 8.38 -11.16
N ALA A 42 20.44 9.17 -10.68
CA ALA A 42 20.97 10.32 -11.41
C ALA A 42 21.82 9.88 -12.61
N MET A 43 22.14 10.82 -13.51
CA MET A 43 22.86 10.53 -14.76
C MET A 43 24.23 9.86 -14.57
N ARG A 44 24.84 9.98 -13.39
CA ARG A 44 26.13 9.34 -13.03
C ARG A 44 25.99 8.04 -12.23
N GLY A 45 24.77 7.49 -12.11
CA GLY A 45 24.50 6.26 -11.36
C GLY A 45 24.34 6.45 -9.85
N GLU A 46 24.46 7.68 -9.35
CA GLU A 46 24.24 8.01 -7.94
C GLU A 46 22.75 7.93 -7.59
N LYS A 47 22.43 7.46 -6.37
CA LYS A 47 21.06 7.45 -5.86
C LYS A 47 20.76 8.81 -5.24
N ASP A 48 19.90 9.58 -5.90
CA ASP A 48 19.42 10.84 -5.36
C ASP A 48 18.08 10.62 -4.64
N LYS A 49 17.98 11.13 -3.41
CA LYS A 49 16.82 10.88 -2.54
C LYS A 49 15.66 11.76 -2.97
N CYS A 50 14.46 11.19 -2.96
CA CYS A 50 13.27 11.97 -3.18
C CYS A 50 13.05 12.96 -2.02
N ASP A 51 13.08 14.23 -2.37
CA ASP A 51 12.87 15.41 -1.52
C ASP A 51 11.47 15.44 -0.90
N ILE A 52 10.44 15.02 -1.65
CA ILE A 52 9.03 15.03 -1.21
C ILE A 52 8.78 13.96 -0.14
N CYS A 53 9.18 12.72 -0.39
CA CYS A 53 8.97 11.62 0.58
C CYS A 53 10.17 11.38 1.50
N LYS A 54 11.22 12.22 1.42
CA LYS A 54 12.47 12.13 2.20
C LYS A 54 13.13 10.74 2.16
N GLY A 55 13.00 10.02 1.05
CA GLY A 55 13.56 8.67 0.90
C GLY A 55 12.64 7.52 1.31
N SER A 56 11.45 7.77 1.86
CA SER A 56 10.55 6.71 2.35
C SER A 56 9.72 6.02 1.27
N GLY A 57 9.61 6.64 0.08
CA GLY A 57 8.73 6.17 -1.00
C GLY A 57 7.24 6.37 -0.70
N ARG A 58 6.86 6.87 0.46
CA ARG A 58 5.46 7.04 0.86
C ARG A 58 5.25 8.44 1.45
N ILE A 59 4.07 9.01 1.24
CA ILE A 59 3.68 10.30 1.81
C ILE A 59 2.40 10.12 2.62
N PRO A 60 2.28 10.78 3.78
CA PRO A 60 1.03 10.78 4.53
C PRO A 60 -0.08 11.32 3.63
N ARG A 61 -1.25 10.68 3.67
CA ARG A 61 -2.40 10.95 2.80
C ARG A 61 -2.97 12.37 2.96
N GLN A 62 -2.56 13.07 4.02
CA GLN A 62 -3.01 14.41 4.42
C GLN A 62 -2.14 15.56 3.85
N TYR A 63 -1.11 15.27 3.04
CA TYR A 63 -0.24 16.28 2.43
C TYR A 63 -0.65 16.62 0.98
#